data_AF-A0A945XEK2-F1
#
_entry.id   AF-A0A945XEK2-F1
#
_cell.length_a   1.000
_cell.length_b   1.000
_cell.length_c   1.000
_cell.angle_alpha   90.00
_cell.angle_beta   90.00
_cell.angle_gamma   90.00
#
_symmetry.space_group_name_H-M   'P 1'
#
loop_
_entity.id
_entity.type
_entity.pdbx_description
1 polymer ?
#
loop_
_entity_poly.entity_id
_entity_poly.type
_entity_poly.pdbx_seq_one_letter_code
_entity_poly.pdbx_strand_id
1 'polypeptide(L)' 'MIQIIVERWSQRDGSVDWLWSIWQDGERKQMGGAHDDAGSAEMEARAACQQSFGQLPDDVTVL' A
#
# COMPACT_ATOMS: atom_id res chain seq x y z
N MET A 1 15.73 1.19 2.16
CA MET A 1 14.56 1.54 3.00
C MET A 1 13.31 1.07 2.26
N ILE A 2 12.42 0.34 2.92
CA ILE A 2 11.16 -0.11 2.34
C ILE A 2 10.04 0.81 2.82
N GLN A 3 9.27 1.34 1.88
CA GLN A 3 8.17 2.26 2.15
C GLN A 3 6.88 1.68 1.59
N ILE A 4 5.79 1.84 2.33
CA ILE A 4 4.44 1.59 1.83
C ILE A 4 3.77 2.93 1.56
N ILE A 5 3.14 3.05 0.40
CA ILE A 5 2.26 4.15 0.07
C ILE A 5 0.85 3.59 -0.09
N VAL A 6 -0.09 4.10 0.69
CA VAL A 6 -1.52 3.83 0.59
C VAL A 6 -2.18 5.06 -0.01
N GLU A 7 -2.85 4.92 -1.14
CA GLU A 7 -3.44 6.02 -1.90
C GLU A 7 -4.96 5.93 -1.90
N ARG A 8 -5.63 7.05 -1.63
CA ARG A 8 -7.08 7.18 -1.76
C ARG A 8 -7.48 7.61 -3.17
N TRP A 9 -8.26 6.78 -3.84
CA TRP A 9 -8.76 7.03 -5.19
C TRP A 9 -10.27 7.22 -5.17
N SER A 10 -10.73 8.43 -5.53
CA SER A 10 -12.17 8.70 -5.65
C SER A 10 -12.66 8.35 -7.05
N GLN A 11 -13.70 7.51 -7.11
CA GLN A 11 -14.31 7.08 -8.36
C GLN A 11 -15.43 8.04 -8.80
N ARG A 12 -15.83 7.95 -10.07
CA ARG A 12 -16.87 8.82 -10.65
C ARG A 12 -18.26 8.59 -10.05
N ASP A 13 -18.52 7.39 -9.53
CA ASP A 13 -19.76 7.03 -8.87
C ASP A 13 -19.82 7.46 -7.39
N GLY A 14 -18.74 8.09 -6.89
CA GLY A 14 -18.62 8.53 -5.50
C GLY A 14 -18.07 7.48 -4.55
N SER A 15 -17.77 6.26 -5.03
CA SER A 15 -17.02 5.27 -4.25
C SER A 15 -15.56 5.69 -4.08
N VAL A 16 -14.90 5.09 -3.09
CA VAL A 16 -13.50 5.35 -2.75
C VAL A 16 -12.79 4.02 -2.68
N ASP A 17 -11.74 3.89 -3.47
CA ASP A 17 -10.82 2.78 -3.40
C ASP A 17 -9.55 3.20 -2.67
N TRP A 18 -9.01 2.30 -1.87
CA TRP A 18 -7.71 2.44 -1.23
C TRP A 18 -6.75 1.43 -1.84
N LEU A 19 -5.76 1.94 -2.56
CA LEU A 19 -4.72 1.14 -3.22
C LEU A 19 -3.44 1.22 -2.40
N TRP A 20 -2.57 0.21 -2.54
CA TRP A 20 -1.28 0.23 -1.89
C TRP A 20 -0.14 -0.15 -2.83
N SER A 21 1.05 0.40 -2.57
CA SER A 21 2.29 0.05 -3.25
C SER A 21 3.47 0.01 -2.30
N ILE A 22 4.41 -0.90 -2.58
CA ILE A 22 5.67 -1.06 -1.84
C ILE A 22 6.80 -0.51 -2.70
N TRP A 23 7.61 0.36 -2.09
CA TRP A 23 8.74 1.03 -2.71
C TRP A 23 10.03 0.66 -1.97
N GLN A 24 11.10 0.46 -2.73
CA GLN A 24 12.43 0.25 -2.18
C GLN A 24 13.43 0.98 -3.06
N ASP A 25 14.25 1.82 -2.43
CA ASP A 25 15.33 2.58 -3.08
C ASP A 25 14.83 3.42 -4.28
N GLY A 26 13.65 4.03 -4.12
CA GLY A 26 13.01 4.89 -5.13
C GLY A 26 12.31 4.13 -6.27
N GLU A 27 12.27 2.80 -6.23
CA GLU A 27 11.60 1.97 -7.22
C GLU A 27 10.39 1.25 -6.63
N ARG A 28 9.27 1.25 -7.36
CA ARG A 28 8.07 0.50 -6.97
C ARG A 28 8.29 -0.99 -7.22
N LYS A 29 8.32 -1.78 -6.17
CA LYS A 29 8.57 -3.23 -6.23
C LYS A 29 7.29 -4.05 -6.30
N GLN A 30 6.22 -3.60 -5.64
CA GLN A 30 4.96 -4.34 -5.58
C GLN A 30 3.77 -3.38 -5.43
N MET A 31 2.59 -3.85 -5.78
CA MET A 31 1.31 -3.17 -5.54
C MET A 31 0.22 -4.22 -5.34
N GLY A 32 -0.84 -3.85 -4.65
CA GLY A 32 -2.01 -4.71 -4.43
C GLY A 32 -3.28 -4.17 -5.06
N GLY A 33 -4.37 -4.86 -4.73
CA GLY A 33 -5.72 -4.51 -5.18
C GLY A 33 -6.31 -3.30 -4.45
N ALA A 34 -7.50 -2.92 -4.89
CA ALA A 34 -8.32 -1.92 -4.23
C ALA A 34 -8.99 -2.50 -2.98
N HIS A 35 -9.07 -1.68 -1.94
CA HIS A 35 -9.78 -1.95 -0.69
C HIS A 35 -10.78 -0.85 -0.37
N ASP A 36 -11.78 -1.18 0.44
CA ASP A 36 -12.82 -0.23 0.87
C ASP A 36 -12.30 0.79 1.91
N ASP A 37 -11.19 0.48 2.60
CA ASP A 37 -10.60 1.33 3.63
C ASP A 37 -9.06 1.28 3.67
N ALA A 38 -8.47 2.35 4.19
CA ALA A 38 -7.02 2.51 4.28
C ALA A 38 -6.34 1.46 5.18
N GLY A 39 -7.01 1.03 6.24
CA GLY A 39 -6.46 0.07 7.20
C GLY A 39 -6.32 -1.32 6.60
N SER A 40 -7.31 -1.74 5.81
CA SER A 40 -7.25 -2.98 5.03
C SER A 40 -6.12 -2.97 4.01
N ALA A 41 -5.97 -1.86 3.27
CA ALA A 41 -4.87 -1.68 2.33
C ALA A 41 -3.49 -1.70 3.02
N GLU A 42 -3.33 -0.99 4.14
CA GLU A 42 -2.08 -1.00 4.91
C GLU A 42 -1.76 -2.40 5.46
N MET A 43 -2.76 -3.10 6.00
CA MET A 43 -2.58 -4.44 6.57
C MET A 43 -2.11 -5.44 5.51
N GLU A 44 -2.74 -5.43 4.34
CA GLU A 44 -2.31 -6.28 3.22
C GLU A 44 -0.90 -5.88 2.76
N ALA A 45 -0.62 -4.59 2.60
CA ALA A 45 0.70 -4.11 2.19
C ALA A 45 1.81 -4.52 3.17
N ARG A 46 1.56 -4.48 4.49
CA ARG A 46 2.50 -4.95 5.52
C ARG A 46 2.72 -6.46 5.43
N ALA A 47 1.66 -7.23 5.20
CA ALA A 47 1.77 -8.68 5.01
C ALA A 47 2.58 -9.01 3.75
N ALA A 48 2.31 -8.33 2.64
CA ALA A 48 3.07 -8.45 1.39
C ALA A 48 4.53 -8.05 1.56
N CYS A 49 4.81 -6.97 2.31
CA CYS A 49 6.17 -6.55 2.64
C CYS A 49 6.93 -7.64 3.41
N GLN A 50 6.30 -8.20 4.45
CA GLN A 50 6.90 -9.27 5.24
C GLN A 50 7.15 -10.53 4.40
N GLN A 51 6.26 -10.87 3.48
CA GLN A 51 6.40 -12.04 2.60
C GLN A 51 7.49 -11.86 1.53
N SER A 52 7.55 -10.69 0.89
CA SER A 52 8.46 -10.42 -0.24
C SER A 52 9.87 -10.07 0.20
N PHE A 53 10.02 -9.35 1.32
CA PHE A 53 11.32 -8.81 1.76
C PHE A 53 11.79 -9.37 3.10
N GLY A 54 10.98 -10.18 3.78
CA GLY A 54 11.33 -10.77 5.08
C GLY A 54 11.34 -9.78 6.25
N GLN A 55 10.89 -8.54 6.03
CA GLN A 55 10.85 -7.48 7.04
C GLN A 55 9.59 -6.62 6.91
N LEU A 56 9.26 -5.92 7.98
CA LEU A 56 8.24 -4.88 7.98
C LEU A 56 8.73 -3.63 7.24
N PRO A 57 7.81 -2.79 6.73
CA PRO A 57 8.19 -1.51 6.14
C PRO A 57 8.85 -0.61 7.18
N ASP A 58 9.81 0.19 6.72
CA ASP A 58 10.44 1.24 7.54
C ASP A 58 9.47 2.43 7.73
N ASP A 59 8.62 2.69 6.74
CA ASP A 59 7.68 3.81 6.73
C ASP A 59 6.38 3.46 6.00
N VAL A 60 5.28 4.07 6.44
CA VAL A 60 3.96 3.94 5.82
C VAL A 60 3.37 5.33 5.67
N THR A 61 3.10 5.72 4.42
CA THR A 61 2.46 7.00 4.08
C THR A 61 1.06 6.73 3.54
N VAL A 62 0.06 7.47 4.05
CA VAL A 62 -1.32 7.45 3.56
C VAL A 62 -1.62 8.79 2.89
N LEU A 63 -2.04 8.76 1.62
CA LEU A 63 -2.28 9.92 0.75
C LEU A 63 -3.75 10.05 0.34
#